data_AF-U6F982-F1
#
_entry.id   AF-U6F982-F1
#
_cell.length_a   1.000
_cell.length_b   1.000
_cell.length_c   1.000
_cell.angle_alpha   90.00
_cell.angle_beta   90.00
_cell.angle_gamma   90.00
#
_symmetry.space_group_name_H-M   'P 1'
#
loop_
_entity.id
_entity.type
_entity.pdbx_description
1 polymer ?
#
loop_
_entity_poly.entity_id
_entity_poly.type
_entity_poly.pdbx_seq_one_letter_code
_entity_poly.pdbx_strand_id
1 'polypeptide(L)'
;MDHVSGAQEKAEQGKLLFGTIDSWLVWKLTNGQKHVTDYTNAARTMLFNIHTLEWDDDILKLLNIPKQMLPEVRSNSEIYGETADCMFFGGTVPIAGMAGDQQAALFGQLALKPGMVKNTYGTGALL
;
A
#
# COMPACT_ATOMS: atom_id res chain seq x y z
N MET A 1 3.61 -16.62 -6.59
CA MET A 1 5.03 -17.05 -6.48
C MET A 1 5.29 -18.31 -7.30
N ASP A 2 4.24 -19.01 -7.71
CA ASP A 2 4.25 -20.35 -8.31
C ASP A 2 4.79 -20.42 -9.74
N HIS A 3 4.83 -19.27 -10.43
CA HIS A 3 5.24 -19.18 -11.83
C HIS A 3 6.64 -18.59 -12.02
N VAL A 4 7.27 -18.09 -10.95
CA VAL A 4 8.63 -17.53 -11.00
C VAL A 4 9.54 -18.45 -10.21
N SER A 5 10.42 -19.17 -10.91
CA SER A 5 11.32 -20.15 -10.29
C SER A 5 12.12 -19.55 -9.13
N GLY A 6 12.08 -20.22 -7.97
CA GLY A 6 12.76 -19.80 -6.74
C GLY A 6 12.15 -18.58 -6.03
N ALA A 7 10.99 -18.05 -6.47
CA ALA A 7 10.37 -16.91 -5.82
C ALA A 7 9.87 -17.24 -4.40
N GLN A 8 9.28 -18.42 -4.20
CA GLN A 8 8.80 -18.83 -2.87
C GLN A 8 9.92 -18.86 -1.83
N GLU A 9 11.02 -19.56 -2.14
CA GLU A 9 12.18 -19.66 -1.25
C GLU A 9 12.77 -18.28 -0.94
N LYS A 10 12.87 -17.39 -1.94
CA LYS A 10 13.35 -16.02 -1.71
C LYS A 10 12.41 -15.21 -0.83
N ALA A 11 11.09 -15.39 -0.95
CA ALA A 11 10.11 -14.73 -0.08
C ALA A 11 10.23 -15.22 1.38
N GLU A 12 10.40 -16.53 1.58
CA GLU A 12 10.64 -17.14 2.90
C GLU A 12 11.97 -16.72 3.52
N GLN A 13 12.98 -16.42 2.70
CA GLN A 13 14.26 -15.84 3.13
C GLN A 13 14.22 -14.31 3.34
N GLY A 14 13.08 -13.66 3.13
CA GLY A 14 12.95 -12.19 3.26
C GLY A 14 13.67 -11.40 2.15
N LYS A 15 13.98 -12.05 1.02
CA LYS A 15 14.67 -11.44 -0.14
C LYS A 15 13.70 -10.93 -1.21
N LEU A 16 12.39 -11.06 -0.98
CA LEU A 16 11.34 -10.48 -1.81
C LEU A 16 10.41 -9.66 -0.94
N LEU A 17 9.98 -8.53 -1.49
CA LEU A 17 8.94 -7.69 -0.91
C LEU A 17 7.74 -7.68 -1.86
N PHE A 18 6.56 -7.74 -1.26
CA PHE A 18 5.28 -7.48 -1.90
C PHE A 18 4.91 -6.00 -1.70
N GLY A 19 4.17 -5.43 -2.64
CA GLY A 19 3.62 -4.09 -2.45
C GLY A 19 2.66 -3.73 -3.58
N THR A 20 1.65 -2.95 -3.24
CA THR A 20 0.86 -2.19 -4.20
C THR A 20 1.68 -1.01 -4.74
N ILE A 21 1.15 -0.24 -5.69
CA ILE A 21 1.90 0.83 -6.36
C ILE A 21 2.38 1.90 -5.37
N ASP A 22 1.55 2.25 -4.39
CA ASP A 22 1.89 3.15 -3.28
C ASP A 22 3.10 2.65 -2.47
N SER A 23 3.13 1.38 -2.08
CA SER A 23 4.26 0.81 -1.34
C SER A 23 5.54 0.82 -2.16
N TRP A 24 5.45 0.51 -3.46
CA TRP A 24 6.59 0.57 -4.37
C TRP A 24 7.14 2.00 -4.49
N LEU A 25 6.26 3.00 -4.64
CA LEU A 25 6.65 4.40 -4.73
C LEU A 25 7.32 4.87 -3.44
N VAL A 26 6.75 4.58 -2.27
CA VAL A 26 7.38 4.94 -0.99
C VAL A 26 8.71 4.23 -0.80
N TRP A 27 8.79 2.93 -1.11
CA TRP A 27 10.05 2.18 -1.06
C TRP A 27 11.12 2.82 -1.94
N LYS A 28 10.78 3.23 -3.16
CA LYS A 28 11.73 3.90 -4.05
C LYS A 28 12.11 5.29 -3.58
N LEU A 29 11.14 6.13 -3.23
CA LEU A 29 11.38 7.51 -2.79
C LEU A 29 12.21 7.57 -1.51
N THR A 30 12.08 6.59 -0.62
CA THR A 30 12.84 6.49 0.63
C THR A 30 14.14 5.68 0.49
N ASN A 31 14.53 5.34 -0.75
CA ASN A 31 15.70 4.50 -1.05
C ASN A 31 15.76 3.19 -0.23
N GLY A 32 14.61 2.51 -0.10
CA GLY A 32 14.47 1.23 0.60
C GLY A 32 14.36 1.33 2.12
N GLN A 33 14.21 2.53 2.69
CA GLN A 33 14.09 2.68 4.15
C GLN A 33 12.67 2.40 4.67
N LYS A 34 11.64 2.63 3.85
CA LYS A 34 10.23 2.49 4.25
C LYS A 34 9.48 1.56 3.33
N HIS A 35 8.94 0.49 3.91
CA HIS A 35 8.07 -0.47 3.25
C HIS A 35 6.69 -0.43 3.89
N VAL A 36 5.82 0.42 3.36
CA VAL A 36 4.52 0.75 3.97
C VAL A 36 3.41 0.82 2.93
N THR A 37 2.17 0.64 3.37
CA THR A 37 0.94 0.87 2.58
C THR A 37 -0.12 1.50 3.48
N ASP A 38 -1.17 2.09 2.92
CA ASP A 38 -2.30 2.61 3.69
C ASP A 38 -3.49 1.65 3.71
N TYR A 39 -4.46 1.88 4.61
CA TYR A 39 -5.65 1.06 4.73
C TYR A 39 -6.45 0.89 3.43
N THR A 40 -6.56 1.94 2.62
CA THR A 40 -7.37 1.90 1.40
C THR A 40 -6.72 1.04 0.31
N ASN A 41 -5.39 1.03 0.20
CA ASN A 41 -4.66 0.14 -0.69
C ASN A 41 -4.57 -1.29 -0.13
N ALA A 42 -4.29 -1.46 1.16
CA ALA A 42 -4.28 -2.76 1.83
C ALA A 42 -5.61 -3.51 1.65
N ALA A 43 -6.75 -2.81 1.78
CA ALA A 43 -8.09 -3.38 1.56
C ALA A 43 -8.35 -3.91 0.14
N ARG A 44 -7.51 -3.57 -0.85
CA ARG A 44 -7.63 -4.06 -2.23
C ARG A 44 -6.83 -5.34 -2.50
N THR A 45 -6.04 -5.79 -1.53
CA THR A 45 -5.16 -6.96 -1.69
C THR A 45 -5.88 -8.29 -1.53
N MET A 46 -7.07 -8.32 -0.93
CA MET A 46 -7.74 -9.52 -0.42
C MET A 46 -7.01 -10.19 0.76
N LEU A 47 -5.89 -9.64 1.24
CA LEU A 47 -5.08 -10.20 2.33
C LEU A 47 -5.28 -9.46 3.66
N PHE A 48 -6.10 -8.41 3.67
CA PHE A 48 -6.23 -7.47 4.78
C PHE A 48 -7.61 -7.56 5.43
N ASN A 49 -7.65 -7.68 6.75
CA ASN A 49 -8.88 -7.73 7.52
C ASN A 49 -9.34 -6.29 7.85
N ILE A 50 -10.45 -5.87 7.24
CA ILE A 50 -10.97 -4.51 7.37
C ILE A 50 -11.58 -4.19 8.74
N HIS A 51 -11.78 -5.20 9.61
CA HIS A 51 -12.33 -5.01 10.95
C HIS A 51 -11.23 -4.86 12.00
N THR A 52 -10.17 -5.68 11.92
CA THR A 52 -9.02 -5.60 12.84
C THR A 52 -7.96 -4.62 12.36
N LEU A 53 -7.99 -4.23 11.08
CA LEU A 53 -7.00 -3.37 10.42
C LEU A 53 -5.60 -4.00 10.38
N GLU A 54 -5.54 -5.33 10.22
CA GLU A 54 -4.30 -6.09 10.15
C GLU A 54 -4.30 -7.04 8.95
N TRP A 55 -3.12 -7.51 8.55
CA TRP A 55 -3.01 -8.61 7.59
C TRP A 55 -3.64 -9.89 8.17
N ASP A 56 -4.45 -10.57 7.37
CA ASP A 56 -5.24 -11.73 7.78
C ASP A 56 -4.40 -13.02 7.73
N ASP A 57 -4.00 -13.52 8.90
CA ASP A 57 -3.09 -14.67 9.00
C ASP A 57 -3.67 -15.96 8.41
N ASP A 58 -5.00 -16.14 8.42
CA ASP A 58 -5.66 -17.32 7.85
C ASP A 58 -5.59 -17.28 6.32
N ILE A 59 -5.85 -16.12 5.70
CA ILE A 59 -5.73 -15.94 4.25
C ILE A 59 -4.27 -16.08 3.81
N LEU A 60 -3.33 -15.46 4.54
CA LEU A 60 -1.90 -15.58 4.23
C LEU A 60 -1.42 -17.02 4.27
N LYS A 61 -1.84 -17.79 5.29
CA LYS A 61 -1.53 -19.21 5.39
C LYS A 61 -2.18 -20.02 4.27
N LEU A 62 -3.44 -19.75 3.94
CA LEU A 62 -4.17 -20.43 2.88
C LEU A 62 -3.50 -20.25 1.50
N LEU A 63 -2.98 -19.05 1.24
CA LEU A 63 -2.31 -18.70 -0.02
C LEU A 63 -0.78 -18.91 0.00
N ASN A 64 -0.25 -19.45 1.11
CA ASN A 64 1.18 -19.68 1.33
C ASN A 64 2.06 -18.42 1.14
N ILE A 65 1.61 -17.29 1.69
CA ILE A 65 2.28 -15.98 1.59
C ILE A 65 3.03 -15.67 2.90
N PRO A 66 4.37 -15.54 2.89
CA PRO A 66 5.13 -15.15 4.08
C PRO A 66 4.80 -13.73 4.54
N LYS A 67 4.27 -13.55 5.75
CA LYS A 67 3.86 -12.24 6.30
C LYS A 67 4.97 -11.18 6.26
N GLN A 68 6.22 -11.58 6.47
CA GLN A 68 7.39 -10.69 6.47
C GLN A 68 7.62 -9.96 5.13
N MET A 69 7.04 -10.43 4.03
CA MET A 69 7.17 -9.78 2.72
C MET A 69 6.18 -8.64 2.53
N LEU A 70 5.19 -8.50 3.41
CA LEU A 70 4.11 -7.52 3.29
C LEU A 70 4.53 -6.17 3.89
N PRO A 71 4.08 -5.04 3.32
CA PRO A 71 4.36 -3.74 3.88
C PRO A 71 3.66 -3.55 5.23
N GLU A 72 4.22 -2.69 6.08
CA GLU A 72 3.52 -2.23 7.28
C GLU A 72 2.31 -1.38 6.88
N VAL A 73 1.14 -1.66 7.45
CA VAL A 73 -0.08 -0.90 7.15
C VAL A 73 -0.17 0.33 8.07
N ARG A 74 -0.43 1.49 7.47
CA ARG A 74 -0.49 2.79 8.12
C ARG A 74 -1.80 3.51 7.80
N SER A 75 -2.08 4.60 8.52
CA SER A 75 -3.21 5.47 8.23
C SER A 75 -3.00 6.25 6.92
N ASN A 76 -4.05 6.91 6.42
CA ASN A 76 -3.99 7.70 5.19
C ASN A 76 -3.25 9.05 5.32
N SER A 77 -3.04 9.52 6.56
CA SER A 77 -2.49 10.84 6.85
C SER A 77 -1.64 10.80 8.11
N GLU A 78 -0.37 10.45 7.93
CA GLU A 78 0.70 10.53 8.91
C GLU A 78 2.04 10.60 8.18
N ILE A 79 3.12 11.00 8.86
CA ILE A 79 4.46 10.99 8.25
C ILE A 79 4.99 9.55 8.26
N TYR A 80 5.07 8.93 7.07
CA TYR A 80 5.61 7.57 6.93
C TYR A 80 7.14 7.54 6.92
N GLY A 81 7.73 8.61 6.40
CA GLY A 81 9.17 8.82 6.24
C GLY A 81 9.45 10.03 5.35
N GLU A 82 10.73 10.25 5.07
CA GLU A 82 11.19 11.32 4.18
C GLU A 82 11.80 10.72 2.92
N THR A 83 11.68 11.45 1.81
CA THR A 83 12.38 11.10 0.57
C THR A 83 13.89 11.13 0.80
N ALA A 84 14.63 10.24 0.15
CA ALA A 84 16.08 10.25 0.19
C ALA A 84 16.63 11.57 -0.40
N ASP A 85 17.72 12.06 0.16
CA ASP A 85 18.41 13.30 -0.26
C ASP A 85 18.79 13.31 -1.75
N CYS A 86 19.17 12.15 -2.28
CA CYS A 86 19.51 11.94 -3.68
C CYS A 86 18.33 12.09 -4.65
N MET A 87 17.08 12.09 -4.15
CA MET A 87 15.88 12.21 -4.98
C MET A 87 15.62 13.66 -5.41
N PHE A 88 16.00 14.64 -4.58
CA PHE A 88 15.64 16.06 -4.77
C PHE A 88 16.83 17.00 -4.54
N PHE A 89 17.96 16.74 -5.19
CA PHE A 89 19.15 17.62 -5.18
C PHE A 89 19.65 17.97 -3.76
N GLY A 90 19.59 17.02 -2.83
CA GLY A 90 19.98 17.20 -1.43
C GLY A 90 18.84 17.64 -0.50
N GLY A 91 17.66 17.95 -1.02
CA GLY A 91 16.46 18.21 -0.21
C GLY A 91 15.76 16.92 0.21
N THR A 92 15.13 16.95 1.39
CA THR A 92 14.19 15.91 1.82
C THR A 92 12.77 16.47 1.92
N VAL A 93 11.79 15.66 1.53
CA VAL A 93 10.37 16.00 1.57
C VAL A 93 9.64 14.91 2.35
N PRO A 94 8.80 15.25 3.34
CA PRO A 94 8.01 14.25 4.05
C PRO A 94 6.97 13.62 3.13
N ILE A 95 6.89 12.29 3.15
CA ILE A 95 5.79 11.55 2.56
C ILE A 95 4.72 11.39 3.65
N ALA A 96 3.62 12.12 3.51
CA ALA A 96 2.64 12.32 4.59
C ALA A 96 1.18 12.02 4.22
N GLY A 97 0.93 11.52 3.00
CA GLY A 97 -0.42 11.22 2.51
C GLY A 97 -0.39 10.04 1.54
N MET A 98 -1.31 9.10 1.72
CA MET A 98 -1.44 7.93 0.87
C MET A 98 -2.90 7.46 0.86
N ALA A 99 -3.44 7.24 -0.32
CA ALA A 99 -4.76 6.64 -0.52
C ALA A 99 -4.84 6.04 -1.93
N GLY A 100 -5.64 5.01 -2.09
CA GLY A 100 -6.08 4.51 -3.38
C GLY A 100 -6.79 5.63 -4.16
N ASP A 101 -6.65 5.62 -5.48
CA ASP A 101 -7.11 6.67 -6.38
C ASP A 101 -8.60 7.03 -6.21
N GLN A 102 -9.48 6.03 -6.08
CA GLN A 102 -10.92 6.25 -5.93
C GLN A 102 -11.27 6.80 -4.55
N GLN A 103 -10.62 6.32 -3.49
CA GLN A 103 -10.80 6.81 -2.13
C GLN A 103 -10.24 8.24 -2.00
N ALA A 104 -9.12 8.54 -2.65
CA ALA A 104 -8.57 9.88 -2.74
C ALA A 104 -9.53 10.83 -3.48
N ALA A 105 -10.14 10.38 -4.58
CA ALA A 105 -11.14 11.16 -5.31
C ALA A 105 -12.41 11.40 -4.46
N LEU A 106 -12.87 10.41 -3.70
CA LEU A 106 -13.98 10.56 -2.76
C LEU A 106 -13.66 11.59 -1.68
N PHE A 107 -12.47 11.53 -1.09
CA PHE A 107 -12.00 12.50 -0.11
C PHE A 107 -11.88 13.92 -0.70
N GLY A 108 -11.32 14.03 -1.91
CA GLY A 108 -11.18 15.30 -2.63
C GLY A 108 -12.52 15.96 -3.01
N GLN A 109 -13.59 15.16 -3.15
CA GLN A 109 -14.96 15.64 -3.35
C GLN A 109 -15.68 16.02 -2.05
N LEU A 110 -14.97 15.99 -0.90
CA LEU A 110 -15.52 16.27 0.43
C LEU A 110 -16.69 15.34 0.78
N ALA A 111 -16.71 14.11 0.24
CA ALA A 111 -17.71 13.09 0.54
C ALA A 111 -17.45 12.41 1.89
N LEU A 112 -17.52 13.20 2.97
CA LEU A 112 -17.10 12.81 4.33
C LEU A 112 -18.26 12.32 5.21
N LYS A 113 -19.49 12.29 4.69
CA LYS A 113 -20.69 11.88 5.44
C LYS A 113 -21.32 10.64 4.81
N PRO A 114 -21.87 9.72 5.62
CA PRO A 114 -22.61 8.57 5.11
C PRO A 114 -23.69 9.00 4.11
N GLY A 115 -23.79 8.29 2.99
CA GLY A 115 -24.74 8.57 1.91
C GLY A 115 -24.22 9.52 0.82
N MET A 116 -23.05 10.14 0.98
CA MET A 116 -22.38 10.87 -0.10
C MET A 116 -21.72 9.89 -1.07
N VAL A 117 -21.87 10.13 -2.38
CA VAL A 117 -21.39 9.24 -3.45
C VAL A 117 -20.59 10.06 -4.45
N LYS A 118 -19.55 9.47 -5.04
CA LYS A 118 -18.82 10.08 -6.16
C LYS A 118 -18.73 9.08 -7.32
N ASN A 119 -18.87 9.55 -8.54
CA ASN A 119 -18.60 8.73 -9.72
C ASN A 119 -17.41 9.31 -10.48
N THR A 120 -16.40 8.49 -10.77
CA THR A 120 -15.25 8.90 -11.61
C THR A 120 -15.37 8.22 -12.95
N TYR A 121 -15.41 9.04 -14.00
CA TYR A 121 -15.45 8.58 -15.39
C TYR A 121 -14.05 8.69 -16.01
N GLY A 122 -13.46 7.56 -16.37
CA GLY A 122 -12.22 7.44 -17.13
C GLY A 122 -12.31 6.28 -18.11
N THR A 123 -11.22 5.53 -18.30
CA THR A 123 -11.24 4.29 -19.11
C THR A 123 -12.19 3.22 -18.52
N GLY A 124 -12.48 3.29 -17.22
CA GLY A 124 -13.58 2.61 -16.55
C GLY A 124 -14.43 3.59 -15.72
N ALA A 125 -15.57 3.14 -15.21
CA ALA A 125 -16.43 3.91 -14.31
C ALA A 125 -16.44 3.27 -12.91
N LEU A 126 -16.24 4.09 -11.88
CA LEU A 126 -16.15 3.65 -10.48
C LEU A 126 -17.06 4.54 -9.62
N LEU A 127 -18.09 3.91 -9.06
CA LEU A 127 -19.07 4.50 -8.14
C LEU A 127 -18.68 4.23 -6.68
#